data_AF-A0A9P5GJS2-F1
#
_entry.id   AF-A0A9P5GJS2-F1
#
_cell.length_a   1.000
_cell.length_b   1.000
_cell.length_c   1.000
_cell.angle_alpha   90.00
_cell.angle_beta   90.00
_cell.angle_gamma   90.00
#
_symmetry.space_group_name_H-M   'P 1'
#
loop_
_entity.id
_entity.type
_entity.pdbx_description
1 polymer ?
#
loop_
_entity_poly.entity_id
_entity_poly.type
_entity_poly.pdbx_seq_one_letter_code
_entity_poly.pdbx_strand_id
1 'polypeptide(L)'
;MADAAKKVLISGGTGFVGSAIVRALAEKHPNFVLAVIDQSPPQSEHILPQRTTYMQMDITSTEALSRAFETVKPDIVVHTAGIVPDLAERFSRRLEQEVWKINFEGTQNMLDISKKSGVEVFIYTSSCCVVIDDTRVAHPNINEEWPLAFKSTIYGESKVGTNPHQQNSRN
;
A
#
# COMPACT_ATOMS: atom_id res chain seq x y z
N MET A 1 -11.62 -21.73 23.89
CA MET A 1 -12.02 -20.31 23.84
C MET A 1 -12.15 -19.95 22.37
N ALA A 2 -13.24 -19.33 21.93
CA ALA A 2 -13.33 -18.88 20.55
C ALA A 2 -12.25 -17.80 20.34
N ASP A 3 -11.39 -17.98 19.35
CA ASP A 3 -10.38 -16.99 19.00
C ASP A 3 -11.09 -15.67 18.68
N ALA A 4 -10.60 -14.55 19.23
CA ALA A 4 -11.27 -13.27 19.04
C ALA A 4 -11.27 -12.91 17.54
N ALA A 5 -12.38 -12.38 17.05
CA ALA A 5 -12.50 -11.92 15.67
C ALA A 5 -11.40 -10.91 15.33
N LYS A 6 -10.52 -11.24 14.39
CA LYS A 6 -9.44 -10.34 13.94
C LYS A 6 -10.02 -9.14 13.21
N LYS A 7 -9.42 -7.98 13.45
CA LYS A 7 -9.74 -6.71 12.80
C LYS A 7 -8.68 -6.41 11.75
N VAL A 8 -9.13 -6.27 10.51
CA VAL A 8 -8.25 -6.01 9.36
C VAL A 8 -8.54 -4.63 8.81
N LEU A 9 -7.51 -3.79 8.74
CA LEU A 9 -7.56 -2.50 8.05
C LEU A 9 -6.90 -2.63 6.69
N ILE A 10 -7.63 -2.31 5.62
CA ILE A 10 -7.16 -2.34 4.25
C ILE A 10 -7.08 -0.91 3.72
N SER A 11 -5.88 -0.43 3.38
CA SER A 11 -5.73 0.84 2.68
C SER A 11 -5.72 0.64 1.17
N GLY A 12 -6.32 1.53 0.39
CA GLY A 12 -6.45 1.30 -1.06
C GLY A 12 -7.56 0.30 -1.37
N GLY A 13 -8.45 0.05 -0.41
CA GLY A 13 -9.48 -0.99 -0.47
C GLY A 13 -10.62 -0.69 -1.44
N THR A 14 -10.70 0.52 -1.99
CA THR A 14 -11.65 0.86 -3.06
C THR A 14 -11.02 0.75 -4.46
N GLY A 15 -9.70 0.53 -4.53
CA GLY A 15 -8.96 0.25 -5.75
C GLY A 15 -9.09 -1.20 -6.24
N PHE A 16 -8.42 -1.50 -7.36
CA PHE A 16 -8.50 -2.79 -8.05
C PHE A 16 -8.07 -3.98 -7.16
N VAL A 17 -6.84 -3.96 -6.65
CA VAL A 17 -6.29 -5.04 -5.82
C VAL A 17 -6.95 -5.06 -4.43
N GLY A 18 -7.10 -3.89 -3.81
CA GLY A 18 -7.64 -3.78 -2.45
C GLY A 18 -9.08 -4.28 -2.35
N SER A 19 -9.95 -3.93 -3.30
CA SER A 19 -11.35 -4.39 -3.28
C SER A 19 -11.48 -5.90 -3.51
N ALA A 20 -10.59 -6.49 -4.31
CA ALA A 20 -10.50 -7.95 -4.45
C ALA A 20 -10.08 -8.64 -3.14
N ILE A 21 -9.10 -8.07 -2.42
CA ILE A 21 -8.69 -8.56 -1.11
C ILE A 21 -9.82 -8.45 -0.09
N VAL A 22 -10.52 -7.32 -0.04
CA VAL A 22 -11.65 -7.12 0.88
C VAL A 22 -12.74 -8.19 0.65
N ARG A 23 -13.11 -8.44 -0.62
CA ARG A 23 -14.09 -9.48 -0.97
C ARG A 23 -13.61 -10.87 -0.55
N ALA A 24 -12.36 -11.22 -0.88
CA ALA A 24 -11.79 -12.52 -0.54
C ALA A 24 -11.70 -12.75 0.97
N LEU A 25 -11.34 -11.72 1.75
CA LEU A 25 -11.31 -11.80 3.21
C LEU A 25 -12.71 -11.95 3.79
N ALA A 26 -13.70 -11.21 3.29
CA ALA A 26 -15.08 -11.32 3.75
C ALA A 26 -15.69 -12.71 3.49
N GLU A 27 -15.35 -13.33 2.35
CA GLU A 27 -15.80 -14.67 1.99
C GLU A 27 -15.10 -15.76 2.80
N LYS A 28 -13.76 -15.72 2.89
CA LYS A 28 -12.95 -16.76 3.55
C LYS A 28 -12.94 -16.65 5.07
N HIS A 29 -13.12 -15.44 5.59
CA HIS A 29 -13.11 -15.15 7.02
C HIS A 29 -14.35 -14.34 7.43
N PRO A 30 -15.55 -14.93 7.46
CA PRO A 30 -16.80 -14.21 7.77
C PRO A 30 -16.86 -13.62 9.18
N ASN A 31 -15.97 -14.06 10.07
CA ASN A 31 -15.81 -13.58 11.42
C ASN A 31 -14.85 -12.38 11.54
N PHE A 32 -14.11 -12.01 10.49
CA PHE A 32 -13.23 -10.85 10.53
C PHE A 32 -14.03 -9.55 10.47
N VAL A 33 -13.53 -8.53 11.16
CA VAL A 33 -14.05 -7.16 11.08
C VAL A 33 -13.18 -6.40 10.09
N LEU A 34 -13.77 -5.97 8.97
CA LEU A 34 -13.04 -5.31 7.90
C LEU A 34 -13.27 -3.80 7.94
N ALA A 35 -12.18 -3.04 7.90
CA ALA A 35 -12.20 -1.60 7.70
C ALA A 35 -11.40 -1.25 6.45
N VAL A 36 -11.93 -0.34 5.64
CA VAL A 36 -11.28 0.16 4.43
C VAL A 36 -11.01 1.65 4.59
N ILE A 37 -9.78 2.04 4.27
CA ILE A 37 -9.39 3.45 4.12
C ILE A 37 -8.94 3.70 2.69
N ASP A 38 -9.43 4.78 2.10
CA ASP A 38 -9.05 5.15 0.74
C ASP A 38 -9.29 6.64 0.50
N GLN A 39 -8.52 7.26 -0.38
CA GLN A 39 -8.72 8.67 -0.75
C GLN A 39 -10.02 8.84 -1.55
N SER A 40 -10.43 7.80 -2.28
CA SER A 40 -11.60 7.80 -3.16
C SER A 40 -12.68 6.81 -2.68
N PRO A 41 -13.97 7.17 -2.78
CA PRO A 41 -15.06 6.27 -2.40
C PRO A 41 -15.14 5.03 -3.29
N PRO A 42 -15.76 3.94 -2.80
CA PRO A 42 -16.04 2.76 -3.62
C PRO A 42 -16.86 3.15 -4.86
N GLN A 43 -16.39 2.70 -6.03
CA GLN A 43 -17.14 2.82 -7.28
C GLN A 43 -18.10 1.64 -7.45
N SER A 44 -19.04 1.73 -8.40
CA SER A 44 -20.05 0.69 -8.67
C SER A 44 -19.43 -0.68 -9.01
N GLU A 45 -18.19 -0.70 -9.47
CA GLU A 45 -17.45 -1.91 -9.84
C GLU A 45 -16.77 -2.59 -8.63
N HIS A 46 -16.51 -1.81 -7.57
CA HIS A 46 -15.76 -2.22 -6.39
C HIS A 46 -16.61 -2.10 -5.11
N ILE A 47 -17.84 -2.61 -5.18
CA ILE A 47 -18.77 -2.59 -4.05
C ILE A 47 -18.17 -3.37 -2.89
N LEU A 48 -18.05 -2.71 -1.74
CA LEU A 48 -17.57 -3.34 -0.52
C LEU A 48 -18.66 -4.26 0.07
N PRO A 49 -18.29 -5.42 0.66
CA PRO A 49 -19.22 -6.27 1.38
C PRO A 49 -19.94 -5.50 2.50
N GLN A 50 -21.22 -5.80 2.74
CA GLN A 50 -22.10 -5.07 3.67
C GLN A 50 -21.54 -4.90 5.10
N ARG A 51 -20.66 -5.79 5.56
CA ARG A 51 -20.04 -5.75 6.90
C ARG A 51 -18.69 -5.01 6.94
N THR A 52 -18.37 -4.25 5.91
CA THR A 52 -17.12 -3.49 5.80
C THR A 52 -17.36 -2.04 6.17
N THR A 53 -16.58 -1.52 7.12
CA THR A 53 -16.57 -0.08 7.42
C THR A 53 -15.68 0.64 6.41
N TYR A 54 -16.16 1.73 5.82
CA TYR A 54 -15.37 2.58 4.92
C TYR A 54 -15.11 3.95 5.57
N MET A 55 -13.88 4.44 5.43
CA MET A 55 -13.48 5.78 5.84
C MET A 55 -12.69 6.44 4.70
N GLN A 56 -13.19 7.56 4.19
CA GLN A 56 -12.45 8.35 3.22
C GLN A 56 -11.25 9.02 3.90
N MET A 57 -10.04 8.74 3.44
CA MET A 57 -8.80 9.18 4.07
C MET A 57 -7.61 9.17 3.12
N ASP A 58 -6.75 10.17 3.27
CA ASP A 58 -5.44 10.25 2.64
C ASP A 58 -4.35 9.71 3.59
N ILE A 59 -3.57 8.73 3.15
CA ILE A 59 -2.46 8.13 3.92
C ILE A 59 -1.30 9.11 4.17
N THR A 60 -1.28 10.25 3.49
CA THR A 60 -0.30 11.32 3.72
C THR A 60 -0.69 12.22 4.89
N SER A 61 -1.93 12.12 5.41
CA SER A 61 -2.37 12.83 6.62
C SER A 61 -2.18 11.96 7.87
N THR A 62 -1.15 12.28 8.64
CA THR A 62 -0.81 11.62 9.91
C THR A 62 -1.91 11.74 10.96
N GLU A 63 -2.63 12.87 10.99
CA GLU A 63 -3.70 13.12 11.95
C GLU A 63 -4.93 12.29 11.61
N ALA A 64 -5.28 12.20 10.33
CA ALA A 64 -6.40 11.36 9.88
C ALA A 64 -6.11 9.89 10.13
N LEU A 65 -4.89 9.44 9.81
CA LEU A 65 -4.43 8.08 10.11
C LEU A 65 -4.54 7.76 11.59
N SER A 66 -4.09 8.65 12.45
CA SER A 66 -4.15 8.44 13.90
C SER A 66 -5.59 8.21 14.38
N ARG A 67 -6.54 9.04 13.93
CA ARG A 67 -7.97 8.88 14.24
C ARG A 67 -8.56 7.57 13.71
N ALA A 68 -8.18 7.17 12.49
CA ALA A 68 -8.64 5.92 11.91
C ALA A 68 -8.13 4.70 12.70
N PHE A 69 -6.86 4.71 13.11
CA PHE A 69 -6.27 3.63 13.91
C PHE A 69 -6.83 3.58 15.33
N GLU A 70 -7.13 4.73 15.95
CA GLU A 70 -7.82 4.79 17.25
C GLU A 70 -9.25 4.24 17.19
N THR A 71 -9.93 4.47 16.07
CA THR A 71 -11.31 4.00 15.84
C THR A 71 -11.35 2.50 15.55
N VAL A 72 -10.51 2.04 14.63
CA VAL A 72 -10.53 0.65 14.16
C VAL A 72 -9.81 -0.29 15.14
N LYS A 73 -8.66 0.14 15.66
CA LYS A 73 -7.71 -0.67 16.45
C LYS A 73 -7.40 -2.00 15.73
N PRO A 74 -6.78 -1.95 14.54
CA PRO A 74 -6.56 -3.14 13.72
C PRO A 74 -5.52 -4.07 14.32
N ASP A 75 -5.75 -5.38 14.19
CA ASP A 75 -4.74 -6.41 14.49
C ASP A 75 -3.85 -6.63 13.27
N ILE A 76 -4.41 -6.46 12.07
CA ILE A 76 -3.75 -6.70 10.78
C ILE A 76 -3.95 -5.48 9.88
N VAL A 77 -2.89 -5.06 9.20
CA VAL A 77 -2.94 -4.02 8.17
C VAL A 77 -2.54 -4.61 6.82
N VAL A 78 -3.37 -4.39 5.80
CA VAL A 78 -3.05 -4.67 4.40
C VAL A 78 -2.94 -3.35 3.65
N HIS A 79 -1.71 -2.95 3.33
CA HIS A 79 -1.41 -1.70 2.69
C HIS A 79 -1.31 -1.86 1.17
N THR A 80 -2.40 -1.50 0.46
CA THR A 80 -2.44 -1.45 -1.01
C THR A 80 -2.59 -0.06 -1.60
N ALA A 81 -2.62 0.98 -0.75
CA ALA A 81 -2.74 2.34 -1.22
C ALA A 81 -1.45 2.78 -1.92
N GLY A 82 -1.60 3.45 -3.05
CA GLY A 82 -0.50 3.95 -3.85
C GLY A 82 -0.99 4.37 -5.23
N ILE A 83 -0.28 5.31 -5.84
CA ILE A 83 -0.55 5.74 -7.21
C ILE A 83 0.39 5.06 -8.17
N VAL A 84 -0.15 4.70 -9.33
CA VAL A 84 0.58 4.11 -10.44
C VAL A 84 0.39 5.04 -11.64
N PRO A 85 1.35 5.92 -11.95
CA PRO A 85 1.23 6.79 -13.11
C PRO A 85 1.10 6.00 -14.42
N ASP A 86 0.56 6.65 -15.45
CA ASP A 86 0.60 6.12 -16.82
C ASP A 86 2.04 5.90 -17.26
N LEU A 87 2.24 4.92 -18.16
CA LEU A 87 3.58 4.47 -18.53
C LEU A 87 4.48 5.62 -19.01
N ALA A 88 3.96 6.55 -19.81
CA ALA A 88 4.73 7.71 -20.27
C ALA A 88 5.16 8.63 -19.11
N GLU A 89 4.30 8.84 -18.13
CA GLU A 89 4.56 9.70 -16.97
C GLU A 89 5.56 9.06 -15.99
N ARG A 90 5.66 7.73 -15.99
CA ARG A 90 6.66 7.02 -15.18
C ARG A 90 8.10 7.38 -15.57
N PHE A 91 8.32 7.77 -16.83
CA PHE A 91 9.63 8.20 -17.34
C PHE A 91 9.81 9.73 -17.34
N SER A 92 8.71 10.50 -17.38
CA SER A 92 8.75 11.97 -17.51
C SER A 92 9.26 12.69 -16.25
N ARG A 93 9.17 12.04 -15.09
CA ARG A 93 9.47 12.60 -13.75
C ARG A 93 8.55 13.76 -13.34
N ARG A 94 7.55 14.12 -14.14
CA ARG A 94 6.63 15.23 -13.86
C ARG A 94 5.83 15.07 -12.56
N LEU A 95 5.45 13.83 -12.26
CA LEU A 95 4.67 13.47 -11.07
C LEU A 95 5.53 12.96 -9.91
N GLU A 96 6.85 13.13 -9.98
CA GLU A 96 7.79 12.55 -9.01
C GLU A 96 7.45 12.92 -7.57
N GLN A 97 7.23 14.21 -7.28
CA GLN A 97 6.90 14.66 -5.92
C GLN A 97 5.62 14.01 -5.38
N GLU A 98 4.58 13.89 -6.21
CA GLU A 98 3.31 13.28 -5.82
C GLU A 98 3.46 11.78 -5.58
N VAL A 99 4.19 11.10 -6.48
CA VAL A 99 4.46 9.65 -6.37
C VAL A 99 5.28 9.36 -5.12
N TRP A 100 6.33 10.13 -4.83
CA TRP A 100 7.10 10.00 -3.59
C TRP A 100 6.25 10.28 -2.36
N LYS A 101 5.47 11.35 -2.36
CA LYS A 101 4.61 11.69 -1.23
C LYS A 101 3.62 10.55 -0.90
N ILE A 102 2.97 9.98 -1.90
CA ILE A 102 1.96 8.95 -1.66
C ILE A 102 2.60 7.57 -1.42
N ASN A 103 3.45 7.11 -2.35
CA ASN A 103 3.97 5.74 -2.31
C ASN A 103 5.11 5.57 -1.31
N PHE A 104 5.86 6.61 -0.99
CA PHE A 104 6.96 6.54 -0.02
C PHE A 104 6.54 7.11 1.33
N GLU A 105 6.26 8.42 1.41
CA GLU A 105 5.91 9.05 2.71
C GLU A 105 4.60 8.49 3.28
N GLY A 106 3.57 8.29 2.44
CA GLY A 106 2.32 7.66 2.86
C GLY A 106 2.49 6.22 3.35
N THR A 107 3.36 5.43 2.70
CA THR A 107 3.73 4.08 3.19
C THR A 107 4.44 4.16 4.53
N GLN A 108 5.36 5.12 4.70
CA GLN A 108 6.09 5.32 5.95
C GLN A 108 5.16 5.69 7.10
N ASN A 109 4.20 6.58 6.85
CA ASN A 109 3.15 6.93 7.81
C ASN A 109 2.33 5.70 8.24
N MET A 110 1.91 4.88 7.28
CA MET A 110 1.17 3.64 7.53
C MET A 110 1.97 2.65 8.39
N LEU A 111 3.27 2.50 8.10
CA LEU A 111 4.15 1.63 8.87
C LEU A 111 4.33 2.14 10.30
N ASP A 112 4.60 3.44 10.46
CA ASP A 112 4.84 4.07 11.76
C ASP A 112 3.60 4.00 12.66
N ILE A 113 2.41 4.32 12.13
CA ILE A 113 1.18 4.24 12.92
C ILE A 113 0.84 2.78 13.26
N SER A 114 1.06 1.83 12.34
CA SER A 114 0.84 0.40 12.60
C SER A 114 1.70 -0.09 13.76
N LYS A 115 2.99 0.29 13.76
CA LYS A 115 3.92 -0.03 14.84
C LYS A 115 3.50 0.61 16.17
N LYS A 116 3.09 1.89 16.16
CA LYS A 116 2.62 2.60 17.37
C LYS A 116 1.33 2.03 17.94
N SER A 117 0.43 1.53 17.08
CA SER A 117 -0.86 0.98 17.48
C SER A 117 -0.83 -0.51 17.86
N GLY A 118 0.35 -1.16 17.77
CA GLY A 118 0.49 -2.57 18.15
C GLY A 118 -0.10 -3.56 17.14
N VAL A 119 -0.13 -3.19 15.86
CA VAL A 119 -0.53 -4.10 14.77
C VAL A 119 0.38 -5.33 14.77
N GLU A 120 -0.21 -6.52 14.74
CA GLU A 120 0.51 -7.80 14.77
C GLU A 120 1.13 -8.12 13.42
N VAL A 121 0.42 -7.80 12.33
CA VAL A 121 0.83 -8.13 10.96
C VAL A 121 0.63 -6.95 10.02
N PHE A 122 1.70 -6.55 9.32
CA PHE A 122 1.65 -5.54 8.26
C PHE A 122 2.02 -6.18 6.92
N ILE A 123 1.06 -6.19 5.99
CA ILE A 123 1.23 -6.71 4.63
C ILE A 123 1.34 -5.52 3.67
N TYR A 124 2.46 -5.43 2.96
CA TYR A 124 2.71 -4.37 1.98
C TYR A 124 2.64 -4.92 0.54
N THR A 125 1.83 -4.29 -0.32
CA THR A 125 1.87 -4.59 -1.76
C THR A 125 2.90 -3.69 -2.46
N SER A 126 4.10 -4.24 -2.64
CA SER A 126 5.14 -3.66 -3.49
C SER A 126 4.86 -3.93 -4.99
N SER A 127 5.85 -3.76 -5.85
CA SER A 127 5.77 -4.02 -7.28
C SER A 127 7.03 -4.68 -7.79
N CYS A 128 6.94 -5.48 -8.85
CA CYS A 128 8.12 -5.99 -9.56
C CYS A 128 8.98 -4.85 -10.15
N CYS A 129 8.42 -3.65 -10.35
CA CYS A 129 9.15 -2.45 -10.77
C CYS A 129 10.32 -2.05 -9.86
N VAL A 130 10.41 -2.60 -8.63
CA VAL A 130 11.58 -2.41 -7.75
C VAL A 130 12.85 -3.09 -8.29
N VAL A 131 12.69 -4.11 -9.12
CA VAL A 131 13.79 -4.89 -9.73
C VAL A 131 13.76 -4.83 -11.26
N ILE A 132 12.57 -4.69 -11.88
CA ILE A 132 12.40 -4.71 -13.33
C ILE A 132 11.59 -3.52 -13.84
N ASP A 133 12.28 -2.56 -14.46
CA ASP A 133 11.65 -1.50 -15.23
C ASP A 133 12.08 -1.48 -16.70
N ASP A 134 13.15 -2.19 -17.06
CA ASP A 134 13.56 -2.38 -18.45
C ASP A 134 12.97 -3.68 -19.01
N THR A 135 11.88 -3.52 -19.76
CA THR A 135 11.18 -4.63 -20.44
C THR A 135 11.83 -5.06 -21.75
N ARG A 136 12.93 -4.41 -22.17
CA ARG A 136 13.67 -4.80 -23.38
C ARG A 136 14.53 -6.03 -23.14
N VAL A 137 14.81 -6.36 -21.89
CA VAL A 137 15.64 -7.50 -21.49
C VAL A 137 14.76 -8.49 -20.73
N ALA A 138 14.91 -9.79 -21.05
CA ALA A 138 14.27 -10.84 -20.28
C ALA A 138 15.03 -11.05 -18.97
N HIS A 139 14.29 -11.14 -17.87
CA HIS A 139 14.84 -11.40 -16.53
C HIS A 139 14.26 -12.70 -15.96
N PRO A 140 14.78 -13.88 -16.37
CA PRO A 140 14.30 -15.16 -15.88
C PRO A 140 14.74 -15.41 -14.43
N ASN A 141 13.88 -16.07 -13.64
CA ASN A 141 14.20 -16.55 -12.28
C ASN A 141 14.61 -15.47 -11.27
N ILE A 142 14.02 -14.28 -11.33
CA ILE A 142 14.20 -13.24 -10.31
C ILE A 142 13.69 -13.74 -8.95
N ASN A 143 14.45 -13.45 -7.90
CA ASN A 143 14.10 -13.63 -6.50
C ASN A 143 14.39 -12.35 -5.69
N GLU A 144 14.14 -12.38 -4.38
CA GLU A 144 14.33 -11.24 -3.47
C GLU A 144 15.80 -10.88 -3.21
N GLU A 145 16.75 -11.71 -3.63
CA GLU A 145 18.19 -11.42 -3.56
C GLU A 145 18.69 -10.62 -4.77
N TRP A 146 17.86 -10.48 -5.80
CA TRP A 146 18.20 -9.73 -7.00
C TRP A 146 18.46 -8.26 -6.67
N PRO A 147 19.50 -7.64 -7.25
CA PRO A 147 19.77 -6.23 -6.99
C PRO A 147 18.61 -5.35 -7.44
N LEU A 148 18.38 -4.29 -6.67
CA LEU A 148 17.45 -3.23 -7.04
C LEU A 148 17.85 -2.60 -8.37
N ALA A 149 16.87 -2.16 -9.16
CA ALA A 149 17.13 -1.58 -10.47
C ALA A 149 17.97 -0.28 -10.36
N PHE A 150 19.13 -0.23 -11.03
CA PHE A 150 20.05 0.91 -11.00
C PHE A 150 19.49 2.16 -11.69
N LYS A 151 18.59 1.98 -12.67
CA LYS A 151 17.78 3.04 -13.28
C LYS A 151 16.34 2.56 -13.33
N SER A 152 15.51 3.13 -12.48
CA SER A 152 14.10 2.78 -12.38
C SER A 152 13.25 3.98 -12.79
N THR A 153 11.97 3.73 -13.02
CA THR A 153 10.94 4.74 -13.18
C THR A 153 10.62 5.39 -11.83
N ILE A 154 9.97 6.56 -11.80
CA ILE A 154 9.53 7.17 -10.53
C ILE A 154 8.67 6.21 -9.69
N TYR A 155 7.89 5.35 -10.35
CA TYR A 155 7.02 4.40 -9.68
C TYR A 155 7.82 3.29 -9.00
N GLY A 156 8.76 2.66 -9.72
CA GLY A 156 9.60 1.61 -9.16
C GLY A 156 10.44 2.12 -7.99
N GLU A 157 11.09 3.28 -8.12
CA GLU A 157 11.88 3.90 -7.05
C GLU A 157 11.05 4.17 -5.79
N SER A 158 9.83 4.68 -5.96
CA SER A 158 8.92 4.95 -4.83
C SER A 158 8.50 3.70 -4.06
N LYS A 159 8.64 2.49 -4.64
CA LYS A 159 8.28 1.20 -4.03
C LYS A 159 9.44 0.48 -3.35
N VAL A 160 10.68 0.90 -3.60
CA VAL A 160 11.89 0.34 -2.97
C VAL A 160 11.97 0.69 -1.49
N GLY A 161 11.37 1.81 -1.07
CA GLY A 161 11.43 2.27 0.31
C GLY A 161 12.75 2.96 0.69
N THR A 162 13.56 3.36 -0.28
CA THR A 162 14.74 4.23 -0.08
C THR A 162 14.94 5.13 -1.29
N ASN A 163 15.19 6.42 -1.04
CA ASN A 163 15.54 7.35 -2.11
C ASN A 163 16.98 7.06 -2.60
N PRO A 164 17.19 6.68 -3.87
CA PRO A 164 18.53 6.46 -4.40
C PRO A 164 19.42 7.71 -4.29
N HIS A 165 18.85 8.92 -4.26
CA HIS A 165 19.61 10.16 -4.01
C HIS A 165 20.18 10.26 -2.59
N GLN A 166 19.67 9.49 -1.62
CA GLN A 166 20.24 9.40 -0.26
C GLN A 166 21.35 8.36 -0.13
N GLN A 167 21.55 7.46 -1.10
CA GLN A 167 22.68 6.53 -1.09
C GLN A 167 24.01 7.23 -1.44
N ASN A 168 23.98 8.29 -2.26
CA ASN A 168 25.19 9.02 -2.67
C ASN A 168 25.71 10.03 -1.63
N SER A 169 25.04 10.21 -0.47
CA SER A 169 25.50 11.09 0.61
C SER A 169 26.16 10.35 1.79
N ARG A 170 26.33 9.03 1.67
CA ARG A 170 27.07 8.19 2.62
C ARG A 170 28.30 7.60 1.93
N ASN A 171 29.26 8.44 1.60
CA ASN A 171 30.66 8.09 1.38
C ASN A 171 31.53 9.15 2.05
#